data_AF-A0A967ZJ89-F1
#
_entry.id   AF-A0A967ZJ89-F1
#
_cell.length_a   1.000
_cell.length_b   1.000
_cell.length_c   1.000
_cell.angle_alpha   90.00
_cell.angle_beta   90.00
_cell.angle_gamma   90.00
#
_symmetry.space_group_name_H-M   'P 1'
#
loop_
_entity.id
_entity.type
_entity.pdbx_description
1 polymer ?
#
loop_
_entity_poly.entity_id
_entity_poly.type
_entity_poly.pdbx_seq_one_letter_code
_entity_poly.pdbx_strand_id
1 'polypeptide(L)' 'MLHRLFETALATGKKVRTETEIGRGAASLAGAALSMVQREMGSLESSTALVIGAGDTGSLVARLLAKAG' A
#
# COMPACT_ATOMS: atom_id res chain seq x y z
N MET A 1 -22.61 -18.27 -14.94
CA MET A 1 -21.56 -19.00 -14.20
C MET A 1 -20.46 -18.10 -13.65
N LEU A 2 -19.87 -17.19 -14.45
CA LEU A 2 -18.83 -16.26 -13.98
C LEU A 2 -19.25 -15.40 -12.77
N HIS A 3 -20.50 -14.94 -12.74
CA HIS A 3 -20.99 -14.12 -11.63
C HIS A 3 -20.83 -14.80 -10.26
N ARG A 4 -21.29 -16.05 -10.12
CA ARG A 4 -21.13 -16.82 -8.88
C ARG A 4 -19.67 -17.12 -8.54
N LEU A 5 -18.81 -17.30 -9.55
CA LEU A 5 -17.37 -17.47 -9.35
C LEU A 5 -16.76 -16.21 -8.72
N PHE A 6 -17.05 -15.03 -9.26
CA PHE A 6 -16.55 -13.77 -8.70
C PHE A 6 -17.09 -13.48 -7.31
N GLU A 7 -18.38 -13.73 -7.04
CA GLU A 7 -18.95 -13.60 -5.69
C GLU A 7 -18.22 -14.49 -4.68
N THR A 8 -17.98 -15.74 -5.05
CA THR A 8 -17.26 -16.71 -4.21
C THR A 8 -15.81 -16.27 -3.97
N ALA A 9 -15.14 -15.77 -5.01
CA ALA A 9 -13.77 -15.27 -4.92
C ALA A 9 -13.66 -14.04 -4.00
N LEU A 10 -14.59 -13.08 -4.13
CA LEU A 10 -14.62 -11.88 -3.28
C LEU A 10 -14.94 -12.22 -1.82
N ALA A 11 -15.91 -13.10 -1.58
CA ALA A 11 -16.25 -13.58 -0.25
C ALA A 11 -15.07 -14.31 0.41
N THR A 12 -14.39 -15.18 -0.34
CA THR A 12 -13.20 -15.91 0.13
C THR A 12 -12.06 -14.94 0.45
N GLY A 13 -11.80 -13.97 -0.44
CA GLY A 13 -10.78 -12.94 -0.22
C GLY A 13 -11.05 -12.09 1.04
N LYS A 14 -12.32 -11.72 1.27
CA LYS A 14 -12.73 -11.03 2.49
C LYS A 14 -12.49 -11.89 3.73
N LYS A 15 -12.86 -13.17 3.69
CA LYS A 15 -12.66 -14.12 4.78
C LYS A 15 -11.17 -14.22 5.15
N VAL A 16 -10.31 -14.44 4.15
CA VAL A 16 -8.84 -14.50 4.35
C VAL A 16 -8.29 -13.22 4.99
N ARG A 17 -8.68 -12.04 4.49
CA ARG A 17 -8.21 -10.76 5.05
C ARG A 17 -8.71 -10.47 6.47
N THR A 18 -9.82 -11.08 6.88
CA THR A 18 -10.44 -10.86 8.19
C THR A 18 -9.95 -11.86 9.23
N GLU A 19 -9.82 -13.13 8.83
CA GLU A 19 -9.50 -14.24 9.73
C GLU A 19 -7.99 -14.57 9.76
N THR A 20 -7.20 -13.93 8.90
CA THR A 20 -5.74 -14.14 8.86
C THR A 20 -5.01 -12.81 8.77
N GLU A 21 -3.72 -12.85 9.12
CA GLU A 21 -2.83 -11.69 9.03
C GLU A 21 -2.35 -11.39 7.60
N ILE A 22 -2.74 -12.18 6.58
CA ILE A 22 -2.32 -11.98 5.18
C ILE A 22 -2.70 -10.57 4.67
N GLY A 23 -3.78 -9.99 5.19
CA GLY A 23 -4.20 -8.62 4.88
C GLY A 23 -3.60 -7.56 5.81
N ARG A 24 -3.07 -7.95 6.98
CA ARG A 24 -2.55 -7.03 7.98
C ARG A 24 -1.13 -6.62 7.63
N GLY A 25 -0.89 -5.30 7.61
CA GLY A 25 0.40 -4.77 7.22
C GLY A 25 0.80 -5.15 5.80
N ALA A 26 -0.15 -5.56 4.94
CA ALA A 26 0.09 -5.76 3.52
C ALA A 26 0.78 -4.49 3.02
N ALA A 27 2.10 -4.59 2.85
CA ALA A 27 2.90 -3.48 2.42
C ALA A 27 2.33 -3.14 1.06
N SER A 28 1.51 -2.09 1.01
CA SER A 28 1.09 -1.55 -0.26
C SER A 28 2.36 -1.32 -1.07
N LEU A 29 2.30 -1.45 -2.39
CA LEU A 29 3.47 -1.23 -3.24
C LEU A 29 4.20 0.07 -2.83
N ALA A 30 3.43 1.12 -2.52
CA ALA A 30 3.91 2.40 -2.00
C ALA A 30 4.59 2.31 -0.62
N GLY A 31 4.01 1.58 0.33
CA GLY A 31 4.60 1.36 1.66
C GLY A 31 5.88 0.53 1.60
N ALA A 32 5.91 -0.54 0.81
CA ALA A 32 7.10 -1.36 0.61
C ALA A 32 8.24 -0.55 -0.03
N ALA A 33 7.93 0.25 -1.05
CA ALA A 33 8.88 1.15 -1.67
C ALA A 33 9.42 2.19 -0.67
N LEU A 34 8.56 2.76 0.18
CA LEU A 34 9.00 3.72 1.19
C LEU A 34 9.91 3.09 2.25
N SER A 35 9.61 1.87 2.71
CA SER A 35 10.49 1.14 3.62
C SER A 35 11.85 0.85 2.99
N MET A 36 11.90 0.57 1.69
CA MET A 36 13.15 0.40 0.95
C MET A 36 13.93 1.72 0.90
N VAL A 37 13.28 2.84 0.57
CA VAL A 37 13.90 4.17 0.53
C VAL A 37 14.46 4.57 1.89
N GLN A 38 13.71 4.39 2.98
CA GLN A 38 14.19 4.68 4.34
C GLN A 38 15.38 3.80 4.74
N ARG A 39 15.42 2.55 4.28
CA ARG A 39 16.56 1.65 4.54
C ARG A 39 17.83 2.11 3.81
N GLU A 40 17.70 2.65 2.62
CA GLU A 40 18.85 3.08 1.80
C GLU A 40 19.29 4.53 2.08
N MET A 41 18.35 5.44 2.37
CA MET A 41 18.65 6.86 2.59
C MET A 41 18.62 7.30 4.06
N GLY A 42 18.12 6.45 4.97
CA GLY A 42 17.95 6.80 6.38
C GLY A 42 16.72 7.67 6.64
N SER A 43 16.85 8.65 7.53
CA SER A 43 15.73 9.55 7.89
C SER A 43 15.32 10.43 6.70
N LEU A 44 14.01 10.64 6.55
CA LEU A 44 13.43 11.47 5.49
C LEU A 44 12.97 12.85 5.99
N GLU A 45 13.13 13.18 7.27
CA GLU A 45 12.64 14.43 7.89
C GLU A 45 13.11 15.72 7.19
N SER A 46 14.32 15.71 6.60
CA SER A 46 14.89 16.84 5.86
C SER A 46 14.88 16.64 4.34
N SER A 47 14.18 15.63 3.85
CA SER A 47 14.13 15.29 2.43
C SER A 47 13.00 16.02 1.72
N THR A 48 13.25 16.43 0.48
CA THR A 48 12.20 16.96 -0.42
C THR A 48 11.83 15.87 -1.43
N ALA A 49 10.53 15.55 -1.52
CA ALA A 49 10.03 14.56 -2.47
C ALA A 49 9.12 15.21 -3.53
N LEU A 50 9.23 14.75 -4.77
CA LEU A 50 8.36 15.12 -5.88
C LEU A 50 7.49 13.92 -6.26
N VAL A 51 6.17 14.12 -6.30
CA VAL A 51 5.21 13.11 -6.77
C VAL A 51 4.69 13.53 -8.14
N ILE A 52 4.84 12.66 -9.14
CA ILE A 52 4.34 12.90 -10.49
C ILE A 52 3.07 12.06 -10.71
N GLY A 53 1.97 12.74 -11.04
CA GLY A 53 0.66 12.12 -11.27
C GLY A 53 -0.26 12.18 -10.05
N ALA A 54 -1.56 12.37 -10.30
CA ALA A 54 -2.59 12.59 -9.29
C ALA A 54 -3.59 11.42 -9.13
N GLY A 55 -3.21 10.23 -9.59
CA GLY A 55 -4.03 9.02 -9.40
C GLY A 55 -3.96 8.48 -7.96
N ASP A 56 -4.72 7.42 -7.68
CA ASP A 56 -4.84 6.82 -6.35
C ASP A 56 -3.49 6.44 -5.75
N THR A 57 -2.61 5.84 -6.56
CA THR A 57 -1.26 5.44 -6.13
C THR A 57 -0.38 6.65 -5.80
N GLY A 58 -0.39 7.70 -6.63
CA GLY A 58 0.37 8.93 -6.38
C GLY A 58 -0.08 9.61 -5.10
N SER A 59 -1.39 9.68 -4.88
CA SER A 59 -1.96 10.23 -3.65
C SER A 59 -1.62 9.40 -2.41
N LEU A 60 -1.55 8.06 -2.53
CA LEU A 60 -1.11 7.19 -1.44
C LEU A 60 0.38 7.41 -1.12
N VAL A 61 1.25 7.47 -2.14
CA VAL A 61 2.68 7.71 -1.97
C VAL A 61 2.93 9.06 -1.30
N ALA A 62 2.26 10.12 -1.74
CA ALA A 62 2.36 11.46 -1.14
C ALA A 62 2.02 11.44 0.36
N ARG A 63 0.91 10.79 0.74
CA ARG A 63 0.49 10.63 2.14
C ARG A 63 1.49 9.85 2.98
N LEU A 64 2.10 8.82 2.41
CA LEU A 64 3.08 8.00 3.12
C LEU A 64 4.39 8.75 3.32
N LEU A 65 4.86 9.49 2.31
CA LEU A 65 6.05 10.36 2.41
C LEU A 65 5.85 11.44 3.48
N ALA A 66 4.71 12.14 3.47
CA ALA A 66 4.38 13.17 4.47
C ALA A 66 4.18 12.63 5.89
N LYS A 67 4.04 11.30 6.06
CA LYS A 67 4.01 10.65 7.38
C LYS A 67 5.40 10.19 7.84
N ALA A 68 6.31 9.97 6.89
CA ALA A 68 7.64 9.45 7.14
C ALA A 68 8.71 10.55 7.37
N GLY A 69 8.37 11.80 7.06
CA GLY A 69 9.17 13.00 7.32
C GLY A 69 8.26 14.19 7.51
#